data_AF-U2C262-F1
#
_entry.id   AF-U2C262-F1
#
_cell.length_a   1.000
_cell.length_b   1.000
_cell.length_c   1.000
_cell.angle_alpha   90.00
_cell.angle_beta   90.00
_cell.angle_gamma   90.00
#
_symmetry.space_group_name_H-M   'P 1'
#
loop_
_entity.id
_entity.type
_entity.pdbx_description
1 polymer ?
#
loop_
_entity_poly.entity_id
_entity_poly.type
_entity_poly.pdbx_seq_one_letter_code
_entity_poly.pdbx_strand_id
1 'polypeptide(L)'
;MNNLLTHYPVNWIDGMKLSSSHFIAVQDFVTDSLRDAIALQTTDLNYGLQPMAGDAFKMHVLMDHYNQLQLTLEECHAVTPNGIRIQISTSQEGQTLTLSKDMTEMKGNATFSVFITAELFK
;
A
#
# COMPACT_ATOMS: atom_id res chain seq x y z
N MET A 1 -3.77 -1.95 18.57
CA MET A 1 -4.81 -2.03 17.52
C MET A 1 -6.03 -1.28 18.02
N ASN A 2 -6.53 -0.32 17.25
CA ASN A 2 -7.85 0.28 17.52
C ASN A 2 -8.90 -0.74 17.09
N ASN A 3 -9.61 -1.35 18.04
CA ASN A 3 -10.63 -2.37 17.81
C ASN A 3 -12.01 -1.75 17.50
N LEU A 4 -12.05 -0.56 16.91
CA LEU A 4 -13.30 0.15 16.63
C LEU A 4 -13.62 0.04 15.14
N LEU A 5 -14.81 -0.47 14.82
CA LEU A 5 -15.37 -0.43 13.47
C LEU A 5 -15.54 1.03 13.02
N THR A 6 -14.89 1.39 11.91
CA THR A 6 -15.00 2.72 11.29
C THR A 6 -15.86 2.72 10.03
N HIS A 7 -16.01 1.57 9.36
CA HIS A 7 -16.84 1.42 8.15
C HIS A 7 -17.93 0.38 8.39
N TYR A 8 -19.20 0.78 8.24
CA TYR A 8 -20.37 -0.06 8.52
C TYR A 8 -21.05 -0.49 7.21
N PRO A 9 -21.72 -1.67 7.20
CA PRO A 9 -22.48 -2.08 6.03
C PRO A 9 -23.65 -1.12 5.77
N VAL A 10 -23.98 -0.89 4.50
CA VAL A 10 -25.16 -0.11 4.13
C VAL A 10 -26.43 -0.92 4.41
N ASN A 11 -27.34 -0.32 5.18
CA ASN A 11 -28.67 -0.87 5.41
C ASN A 11 -29.60 -0.54 4.23
N TRP A 12 -29.81 -1.51 3.35
CA TRP A 12 -30.67 -1.35 2.18
C TRP A 12 -32.15 -1.49 2.56
N ILE A 13 -32.95 -0.51 2.14
CA ILE A 13 -34.41 -0.52 2.28
C ILE A 13 -35.07 -0.39 0.91
N ASP A 14 -36.27 -0.94 0.76
CA ASP A 14 -37.03 -0.81 -0.49
C ASP A 14 -37.32 0.67 -0.82
N GLY A 15 -37.25 1.03 -2.10
CA GLY A 15 -37.46 2.40 -2.59
C GLY A 15 -36.35 3.41 -2.22
N MET A 16 -35.22 2.96 -1.69
CA MET A 16 -34.10 3.83 -1.33
C MET A 16 -33.51 4.54 -2.57
N LYS A 17 -33.35 5.88 -2.48
CA LYS A 17 -32.66 6.64 -3.53
C LYS A 17 -31.15 6.42 -3.42
N LEU A 18 -30.55 5.94 -4.52
CA LEU A 18 -29.11 5.70 -4.60
C LEU A 18 -28.33 7.01 -4.71
N SER A 19 -27.14 7.00 -4.12
CA SER A 19 -26.15 8.07 -4.21
C SER A 19 -24.75 7.45 -4.17
N SER A 20 -23.74 8.20 -4.62
CA SER A 20 -22.33 7.78 -4.58
C SER A 20 -21.88 7.36 -3.17
N SER A 21 -22.40 8.02 -2.12
CA SER A 21 -22.06 7.69 -0.73
C SER A 21 -22.39 6.26 -0.34
N HIS A 22 -23.47 5.67 -0.87
CA HIS A 22 -23.81 4.27 -0.58
C HIS A 22 -22.80 3.31 -1.20
N PHE A 23 -22.35 3.58 -2.42
CA PHE A 23 -21.34 2.76 -3.09
C PHE A 23 -19.98 2.86 -2.40
N ILE A 24 -19.58 4.07 -1.99
CA ILE A 24 -18.36 4.29 -1.21
C ILE A 24 -18.45 3.54 0.12
N ALA A 25 -19.55 3.66 0.86
CA ALA A 25 -19.73 2.96 2.13
C ALA A 25 -19.68 1.43 1.99
N VAL A 26 -20.27 0.87 0.92
CA VAL A 26 -20.14 -0.56 0.63
C VAL A 26 -18.70 -0.94 0.32
N GLN A 27 -18.02 -0.18 -0.54
CA GLN A 27 -16.63 -0.43 -0.90
C GLN A 27 -15.72 -0.38 0.33
N ASP A 28 -15.90 0.62 1.19
CA ASP A 28 -15.12 0.79 2.41
C ASP A 28 -15.38 -0.37 3.38
N PHE A 29 -16.64 -0.73 3.62
CA PHE A 29 -16.99 -1.84 4.49
C PHE A 29 -16.40 -3.18 4.01
N VAL A 30 -16.50 -3.47 2.71
CA VAL A 30 -15.94 -4.70 2.13
C VAL A 30 -14.43 -4.69 2.22
N THR A 31 -13.79 -3.55 1.94
CA THR A 31 -12.33 -3.39 2.01
C THR A 31 -11.81 -3.56 3.45
N ASP A 32 -12.47 -2.92 4.42
CA ASP A 32 -12.11 -3.03 5.85
C ASP A 32 -12.32 -4.45 6.37
N SER A 33 -13.43 -5.09 5.99
CA SER A 33 -13.73 -6.48 6.36
C SER A 33 -12.71 -7.47 5.80
N LEU A 34 -12.29 -7.29 4.54
CA LEU A 34 -11.27 -8.15 3.92
C LEU A 34 -9.90 -7.95 4.58
N ARG A 35 -9.52 -6.69 4.84
CA ARG A 35 -8.30 -6.36 5.58
C ARG A 35 -8.30 -7.08 6.93
N ASP A 36 -9.37 -6.98 7.70
CA ASP A 36 -9.48 -7.62 9.01
C ASP A 36 -9.42 -9.14 8.95
N ALA A 37 -10.05 -9.75 7.95
CA ALA A 37 -9.99 -11.20 7.73
C ALA A 37 -8.56 -11.69 7.42
N ILE A 38 -7.76 -10.89 6.70
CA ILE A 38 -6.34 -11.16 6.45
C ILE A 38 -5.53 -10.92 7.71
N ALA A 39 -5.75 -9.80 8.40
CA ALA A 39 -5.05 -9.43 9.63
C ALA A 39 -5.20 -10.50 10.71
N LEU A 40 -6.38 -11.11 10.83
CA LEU A 40 -6.66 -12.21 11.77
C LEU A 40 -5.77 -13.44 11.54
N GLN A 41 -5.36 -13.67 10.29
CA GLN A 41 -4.50 -14.80 9.89
C GLN A 41 -3.02 -14.40 9.80
N THR A 42 -2.73 -13.11 9.96
CA THR A 42 -1.40 -12.57 9.91
C THR A 42 -0.72 -12.75 11.27
N THR A 43 0.55 -13.11 11.23
CA THR A 43 1.43 -13.41 12.35
C THR A 43 2.77 -12.75 12.08
N ASP A 44 3.65 -12.70 13.08
CA ASP A 44 5.00 -12.15 12.93
C ASP A 44 5.88 -12.87 11.90
N LEU A 45 5.41 -14.00 11.35
CA LEU A 45 6.15 -14.85 10.43
C LEU A 45 5.61 -14.85 8.99
N ASN A 46 4.46 -14.23 8.72
CA ASN A 46 3.81 -14.34 7.39
C ASN A 46 3.29 -13.01 6.82
N TYR A 47 3.70 -11.87 7.37
CA TYR A 47 3.59 -10.56 6.71
C TYR A 47 4.89 -10.17 6.01
N GLY A 48 4.84 -9.14 5.18
CA GLY A 48 5.97 -8.61 4.41
C GLY A 48 5.85 -8.98 2.93
N LEU A 49 6.98 -9.18 2.26
CA LEU A 49 7.01 -9.56 0.86
C LEU A 49 6.37 -10.94 0.67
N GLN A 50 5.44 -11.05 -0.26
CA GLN A 50 4.75 -12.30 -0.55
C GLN A 50 5.63 -13.21 -1.41
N PRO A 51 5.68 -14.52 -1.12
CA PRO A 51 6.34 -15.47 -2.01
C PRO A 51 5.56 -15.56 -3.32
N MET A 52 6.24 -15.30 -4.44
CA MET A 52 5.65 -15.40 -5.78
C MET A 52 6.66 -15.99 -6.77
N ALA A 53 6.17 -16.45 -7.92
CA ALA A 53 7.04 -16.79 -9.03
C ALA A 53 7.59 -15.50 -9.65
N GLY A 54 8.91 -15.30 -9.60
CA GLY A 54 9.58 -14.08 -10.04
C GLY A 54 9.93 -13.15 -8.87
N ASP A 55 10.08 -11.85 -9.18
CA ASP A 55 10.52 -10.85 -8.21
C ASP A 55 9.32 -10.32 -7.40
N ALA A 56 9.29 -10.62 -6.10
CA ALA A 56 8.33 -10.01 -5.16
C ALA A 56 8.59 -8.51 -4.94
N PHE A 57 9.80 -8.05 -5.27
CA PHE A 57 10.25 -6.69 -5.09
C PHE A 57 11.29 -6.31 -6.14
N LYS A 58 11.10 -5.18 -6.81
CA LYS A 58 12.06 -4.61 -7.76
C LYS A 58 12.06 -3.09 -7.65
N MET A 59 13.23 -2.52 -7.36
CA MET A 59 13.41 -1.08 -7.21
C MET A 59 14.67 -0.62 -7.96
N HIS A 60 14.53 0.43 -8.75
CA HIS A 60 15.64 1.14 -9.38
C HIS A 60 16.09 2.29 -8.49
N VAL A 61 17.40 2.40 -8.28
CA VAL A 61 18.02 3.49 -7.51
C VAL A 61 18.96 4.24 -8.42
N LEU A 62 18.72 5.53 -8.59
CA LEU A 62 19.50 6.41 -9.45
C LEU A 62 19.93 7.64 -8.66
N MET A 63 21.18 8.05 -8.83
CA MET A 63 21.64 9.38 -8.42
C MET A 63 21.91 10.17 -9.69
N ASP A 64 21.21 11.29 -9.87
CA ASP A 64 21.40 12.13 -11.04
C ASP A 64 22.60 13.09 -10.88
N HIS A 65 22.90 13.83 -11.95
CA HIS A 65 24.01 14.78 -11.99
C HIS A 65 23.79 16.03 -11.10
N TYR A 66 22.60 16.21 -10.55
CA TYR A 66 22.22 17.28 -9.64
C TYR A 66 22.15 16.81 -8.18
N ASN A 67 22.76 15.66 -7.84
CA ASN A 67 22.69 15.03 -6.52
C ASN A 67 21.24 14.74 -6.06
N GLN A 68 20.33 14.46 -6.99
CA GLN A 68 19.02 13.96 -6.64
C GLN A 68 19.04 12.42 -6.61
N LEU A 69 18.78 11.86 -5.44
CA LEU A 69 18.53 10.42 -5.27
C LEU A 69 17.08 10.15 -5.70
N GLN A 70 16.92 9.33 -6.73
CA GLN A 70 15.63 8.84 -7.20
C GLN A 70 15.51 7.34 -6.94
N LEU A 71 14.39 6.95 -6.32
CA LEU A 71 14.00 5.58 -6.05
C LEU A 71 12.72 5.30 -6.84
N THR A 72 12.75 4.35 -7.76
CA THR A 72 11.58 3.94 -8.55
C THR A 72 11.23 2.50 -8.21
N LEU A 73 10.09 2.30 -7.55
CA LEU A 73 9.53 0.99 -7.25
C LEU A 73 8.72 0.49 -8.46
N GLU A 74 9.16 -0.63 -9.03
CA GLU A 74 8.55 -1.26 -10.21
C GLU A 74 7.71 -2.49 -9.86
N GLU A 75 8.18 -3.29 -8.90
CA GLU A 75 7.45 -4.46 -8.41
C GLU A 75 7.44 -4.43 -6.88
N CYS A 76 6.28 -4.66 -6.28
CA CYS A 76 6.13 -4.89 -4.85
C CYS A 76 4.85 -5.67 -4.59
N HIS A 77 4.99 -6.90 -4.13
CA HIS A 77 3.89 -7.76 -3.71
C HIS A 77 4.07 -8.03 -2.23
N ALA A 78 3.25 -7.40 -1.39
CA ALA A 78 3.41 -7.47 0.06
C ALA A 78 2.07 -7.48 0.79
N VAL A 79 2.09 -7.97 2.03
CA VAL A 79 0.99 -7.81 2.99
C VAL A 79 1.55 -7.14 4.24
N THR A 80 0.91 -6.07 4.69
CA THR A 80 1.30 -5.38 5.93
C THR A 80 0.87 -6.20 7.16
N PRO A 81 1.44 -5.95 8.36
CA PRO A 81 1.02 -6.63 9.59
C PRO A 81 -0.47 -6.49 9.92
N ASN A 82 -1.11 -5.41 9.48
CA ASN A 82 -2.55 -5.18 9.63
C ASN A 82 -3.38 -5.69 8.44
N GLY A 83 -2.84 -6.57 7.59
CA GLY A 83 -3.59 -7.27 6.55
C GLY A 83 -3.85 -6.47 5.26
N ILE A 84 -3.21 -5.31 5.06
CA ILE A 84 -3.33 -4.54 3.82
C ILE A 84 -2.46 -5.20 2.75
N ARG A 85 -3.06 -5.55 1.61
CA ARG A 85 -2.34 -6.05 0.44
C ARG A 85 -1.80 -4.88 -0.38
N ILE A 86 -0.51 -4.91 -0.67
CA ILE A 86 0.20 -4.00 -1.57
C ILE A 86 0.55 -4.80 -2.82
N GLN A 87 0.11 -4.28 -3.97
CA GLN A 87 0.48 -4.82 -5.27
C GLN A 87 0.84 -3.66 -6.18
N ILE A 88 2.12 -3.59 -6.54
CA ILE A 88 2.70 -2.65 -7.48
C ILE A 88 3.38 -3.51 -8.52
N SER A 89 3.08 -3.27 -9.79
CA SER A 89 3.63 -4.06 -10.88
C SER A 89 3.63 -3.27 -12.17
N THR A 90 4.76 -3.24 -12.85
CA THR A 90 4.92 -2.63 -14.18
C THR A 90 4.06 -3.28 -15.26
N SER A 91 3.59 -4.52 -15.05
CA SER A 91 2.60 -5.14 -15.95
C SER A 91 1.22 -4.46 -15.93
N GLN A 92 0.97 -3.60 -14.94
CA GLN A 92 -0.21 -2.76 -14.85
C GLN A 92 0.18 -1.32 -15.18
N GLU A 93 -0.46 -0.76 -16.22
CA GLU A 93 -0.13 0.58 -16.70
C GLU A 93 -0.33 1.63 -15.59
N GLY A 94 0.68 2.47 -15.38
CA GLY A 94 0.64 3.56 -14.39
C GLY A 94 0.96 3.19 -12.94
N GLN A 95 1.47 1.99 -12.65
CA GLN A 95 1.80 1.55 -11.29
C GLN A 95 3.30 1.56 -10.97
N THR A 96 4.01 2.65 -11.26
CA THR A 96 5.35 2.87 -10.68
C THR A 96 5.28 3.95 -9.62
N LEU A 97 5.99 3.76 -8.50
CA LEU A 97 6.12 4.79 -7.46
C LEU A 97 7.53 5.34 -7.48
N THR A 98 7.66 6.65 -7.69
CA THR A 98 8.96 7.33 -7.65
C THR A 98 9.05 8.26 -6.45
N LEU A 99 10.12 8.13 -5.67
CA LEU A 99 10.50 9.04 -4.60
C LEU A 99 11.81 9.73 -4.98
N SER A 100 11.88 11.04 -4.83
CA SER A 100 13.10 11.83 -5.06
C SER A 100 13.52 12.58 -3.80
N LYS A 101 14.83 12.59 -3.51
CA LYS A 101 15.42 13.32 -2.40
C LYS A 101 16.66 14.08 -2.86
N ASP A 102 16.74 15.37 -2.54
CA ASP A 102 17.95 16.17 -2.73
C ASP A 102 19.02 15.74 -1.70
N MET A 103 20.21 15.42 -2.21
CA MET A 103 21.35 14.93 -1.45
C MET A 103 22.50 15.96 -1.40
N THR A 104 22.31 17.18 -1.88
CA THR A 104 23.37 18.20 -1.99
C THR A 104 24.05 18.52 -0.67
N GLU A 105 23.29 18.51 0.44
CA GLU A 105 23.83 18.80 1.78
C GLU A 105 24.47 17.59 2.48
N MET A 106 24.34 16.39 1.90
CA MET A 106 24.88 15.17 2.50
C MET A 106 26.39 15.09 2.30
N LYS A 107 27.13 14.91 3.40
CA LYS A 107 28.59 14.78 3.39
C LYS A 107 28.98 13.36 3.82
N GLY A 108 29.88 12.74 3.05
CA GLY A 108 30.39 11.40 3.34
C GLY A 108 29.38 10.28 3.04
N ASN A 109 29.66 9.10 3.57
CA ASN A 109 28.80 7.93 3.38
C ASN A 109 27.56 8.02 4.28
N ALA A 110 26.40 7.70 3.73
CA ALA A 110 25.13 7.68 4.44
C ALA A 110 24.35 6.40 4.18
N THR A 111 23.49 6.02 5.11
CA THR A 111 22.59 4.86 5.00
C THR A 111 21.16 5.34 5.21
N PHE A 112 20.24 4.86 4.37
CA PHE A 112 18.83 5.21 4.41
C PHE A 112 17.98 3.96 4.61
N SER A 113 16.87 4.14 5.32
CA SER A 113 15.78 3.17 5.36
C SER A 113 14.61 3.72 4.57
N VAL A 114 14.04 2.91 3.69
CA VAL A 114 12.87 3.25 2.89
C VAL A 114 11.70 2.44 3.41
N PHE A 115 10.59 3.12 3.68
CA PHE A 115 9.37 2.49 4.18
C PHE A 115 8.27 2.60 3.14
N ILE A 116 7.59 1.50 2.88
CA ILE A 116 6.35 1.48 2.11
C ILE A 116 5.21 1.42 3.12
N THR A 117 4.30 2.37 3.04
CA THR A 117 3.11 2.45 3.88
C THR A 117 1.88 2.46 2.99
N ALA A 118 0.77 1.93 3.49
CA ALA A 118 -0.48 1.88 2.76
C ALA A 118 -1.61 2.35 3.67
N GLU A 119 -2.41 3.28 3.16
CA GLU A 119 -3.62 3.79 3.80
C GLU A 119 -4.80 3.48 2.85
N LEU A 120 -5.76 2.69 3.34
CA LEU A 120 -6.91 2.26 2.55
C LEU A 120 -8.00 3.34 2.44
N PHE A 121 -8.09 4.20 3.45
CA PHE A 121 -9.13 5.20 3.61
C PHE A 121 -8.48 6.59 3.69
N LYS A 122 -9.08 7.59 3.04
CA LYS A 122 -8.65 8.99 3.06
C LYS A 122 -9.39 9.80 4.12
#